data_AF-A0A0L0CQK2-F1
#
_entry.id   AF-A0A0L0CQK2-F1
#
_cell.length_a   1.000
_cell.length_b   1.000
_cell.length_c   1.000
_cell.angle_alpha   90.00
_cell.angle_beta   90.00
_cell.angle_gamma   90.00
#
_symmetry.space_group_name_H-M   'P 1'
#
loop_
_entity.id
_entity.type
_entity.pdbx_description
1 polymer ?
#
loop_
_entity_poly.entity_id
_entity_poly.type
_entity_poly.pdbx_seq_one_letter_code
_entity_poly.pdbx_strand_id
1 'polypeptide(L)'
;MFNLLIRRNNKLKVIVLNNQRKLSSLRETLENNENGDATVANQLVVDCNKSGLLNQHQNVLHNKCPYKEPNSWIHLTEKYQRKTYGRYGSSSGISPRICFSTKEDNISKSRYEKFAEPETVQSMISKYKFQQKCKTDEILKREEDINKKLEKLEQWKQELNSRIMKKEADALAAKEKRERLIEEVRRHFGYKVDPRDERFKEVLEQKEREDKKKQKEAKRKAKEQKLMSKLVEKSAAS
;
A
#
# COMPACT_ATOMS: atom_id res chain seq x y z
N MET A 1 -38.39 -57.55 25.16
CA MET A 1 -37.37 -56.96 26.06
C MET A 1 -36.75 -57.95 27.07
N PHE A 2 -37.34 -59.11 27.35
CA PHE A 2 -36.81 -60.07 28.34
C PHE A 2 -35.45 -60.74 27.98
N ASN A 3 -35.20 -61.07 26.71
CA ASN A 3 -33.97 -61.79 26.29
C ASN A 3 -32.66 -60.98 26.39
N LEU A 4 -32.73 -59.64 26.37
CA LEU A 4 -31.56 -58.77 26.51
C LEU A 4 -31.10 -58.62 27.97
N LEU A 5 -32.04 -58.68 28.93
CA LEU A 5 -31.73 -58.63 30.36
C LEU A 5 -31.07 -59.94 30.83
N ILE A 6 -31.56 -61.08 30.36
CA ILE A 6 -31.02 -62.41 30.70
C ILE A 6 -29.59 -62.58 30.14
N ARG A 7 -29.33 -62.13 28.90
CA ARG A 7 -27.97 -62.17 28.32
C ARG A 7 -26.97 -61.25 29.04
N ARG A 8 -27.40 -60.09 29.54
CA ARG A 8 -26.54 -59.19 30.34
C ARG A 8 -26.21 -59.78 31.71
N ASN A 9 -27.19 -60.38 32.39
CA ASN A 9 -26.98 -61.02 33.69
C ASN A 9 -26.06 -62.25 33.61
N ASN A 10 -26.13 -63.03 32.52
CA ASN A 10 -25.22 -64.16 32.32
C ASN A 10 -23.78 -63.72 32.04
N LYS A 11 -23.57 -62.65 31.26
CA LYS A 11 -22.21 -62.11 31.03
C LYS A 11 -21.58 -61.55 32.32
N LEU A 12 -22.36 -60.84 33.14
CA LEU A 12 -21.88 -60.33 34.43
C LEU A 12 -21.56 -61.48 35.41
N LYS A 13 -22.39 -62.53 35.48
CA LYS A 13 -22.09 -63.73 36.29
C LYS A 13 -20.80 -64.43 35.85
N VAL A 14 -20.56 -64.56 34.55
CA VAL A 14 -19.34 -65.20 34.02
C VAL A 14 -18.09 -64.38 34.37
N ILE A 15 -18.16 -63.05 34.32
CA ILE A 15 -17.04 -62.17 34.67
C ILE A 15 -16.74 -62.24 36.18
N VAL A 16 -17.77 -62.21 37.03
CA VAL A 16 -17.59 -62.31 38.49
C VAL A 16 -17.03 -63.68 38.89
N LEU A 17 -17.54 -64.77 38.30
CA LEU A 17 -17.04 -66.13 38.56
C LEU A 17 -15.59 -66.33 38.10
N ASN A 18 -15.20 -65.77 36.95
CA ASN A 18 -13.81 -65.83 36.48
C ASN A 18 -12.86 -65.02 37.37
N ASN A 19 -13.30 -63.85 37.88
CA ASN A 19 -12.51 -63.07 38.81
C ASN A 19 -12.38 -63.75 40.17
N GLN A 20 -13.44 -64.40 40.67
CA GLN A 20 -13.39 -65.18 41.90
C GLN A 20 -12.45 -66.40 41.77
N ARG A 21 -12.46 -67.10 40.63
CA ARG A 21 -11.52 -68.20 40.36
C ARG A 21 -10.07 -67.75 40.27
N LYS A 22 -9.83 -66.57 39.70
CA LYS A 22 -8.48 -65.99 39.61
C LYS A 22 -7.96 -65.58 40.99
N LEU A 23 -8.85 -65.10 41.87
CA LEU A 23 -8.52 -64.78 43.26
C LEU A 23 -8.29 -66.04 44.11
N SER A 24 -9.05 -67.12 43.90
CA SER A 24 -8.85 -68.38 44.61
C SER A 24 -7.55 -69.07 44.20
N SER A 25 -7.23 -69.10 42.90
CA SER A 25 -5.94 -69.64 42.43
C SER A 25 -4.74 -68.85 42.94
N LEU A 26 -4.89 -67.52 43.09
CA LEU A 26 -3.87 -66.66 43.69
C LEU A 26 -3.70 -66.92 45.19
N ARG A 27 -4.78 -67.22 45.89
CA ARG A 27 -4.75 -67.56 47.31
C ARG A 27 -4.05 -68.90 47.56
N GLU A 28 -4.31 -69.90 46.73
CA GLU A 28 -3.58 -71.18 46.74
C GLU A 28 -2.08 -71.02 46.44
N THR A 29 -1.68 -70.08 45.59
CA THR A 29 -0.24 -69.81 45.36
C THR A 29 0.44 -69.06 46.50
N LEU A 30 -0.31 -68.34 47.34
CA LEU A 30 0.21 -67.60 48.50
C LEU A 30 0.38 -68.49 49.73
N GLU A 31 -0.49 -69.50 49.91
CA GLU A 31 -0.40 -70.45 51.03
C GLU A 31 0.75 -71.46 50.87
N ASN A 32 1.34 -71.59 49.66
CA ASN A 32 2.43 -72.53 49.37
C ASN A 32 3.85 -71.92 49.39
N ASN A 33 4.01 -70.63 49.74
CA ASN A 33 5.30 -69.93 49.73
C ASN A 33 5.60 -69.31 51.10
N GLU A 34 6.13 -70.11 52.03
CA GLU A 34 6.60 -69.64 53.35
C GLU A 34 8.06 -69.14 53.37
N ASN A 35 8.68 -68.88 52.21
CA ASN A 35 10.02 -68.32 52.14
C ASN A 35 9.97 -66.87 51.65
N GLY A 36 10.18 -65.95 52.58
CA GLY A 36 10.09 -64.51 52.38
C GLY A 36 11.12 -64.01 51.36
N ASP A 37 10.62 -63.51 50.24
CA ASP A 37 11.39 -62.72 49.31
C ASP A 37 10.58 -61.48 48.92
N ALA A 38 11.12 -60.29 49.23
CA ALA A 38 10.47 -58.99 49.09
C ALA A 38 10.15 -58.58 47.63
N THR A 39 10.42 -59.48 46.68
CA THR A 39 10.24 -59.32 45.23
C THR A 39 8.80 -59.56 44.78
N VAL A 40 8.00 -60.35 45.50
CA VAL A 40 6.61 -60.68 45.11
C VAL A 40 5.62 -59.56 45.47
N ALA A 41 5.91 -58.77 46.50
CA ALA A 41 5.02 -57.68 46.96
C ALA A 41 4.80 -56.58 45.91
N ASN A 42 5.71 -56.41 44.95
CA ASN A 42 5.58 -55.42 43.87
C ASN A 42 4.70 -55.89 42.68
N GLN A 43 4.28 -57.16 42.64
CA GLN A 43 3.52 -57.70 41.51
C GLN A 43 1.99 -57.59 41.66
N LEU A 44 1.50 -57.05 42.79
CA LEU A 44 0.07 -56.97 43.10
C LEU A 44 -0.41 -55.53 43.35
N VAL A 45 0.01 -54.56 42.53
CA VAL A 45 -0.82 -53.36 42.36
C VAL A 45 -2.00 -53.78 41.48
N VAL A 46 -3.12 -54.12 42.10
CA VAL A 46 -4.41 -54.22 41.40
C VAL A 46 -4.60 -52.88 40.69
N ASP A 47 -4.66 -52.89 39.36
CA ASP A 47 -4.90 -51.68 38.57
C ASP A 47 -6.24 -51.05 39.00
N CYS A 48 -6.19 -50.12 39.95
CA CYS A 48 -7.35 -49.37 40.46
C CYS A 48 -7.87 -48.33 39.44
N ASN A 49 -7.47 -48.45 38.17
CA ASN A 49 -7.83 -47.51 37.13
C ASN A 49 -9.29 -47.74 36.69
N LYS A 50 -10.19 -46.91 37.21
CA LYS A 50 -11.63 -46.91 36.85
C LYS A 50 -11.95 -46.15 35.56
N SER A 51 -10.98 -45.44 34.98
CA SER A 51 -11.24 -44.52 33.86
C SER A 51 -11.50 -45.23 32.53
N GLY A 52 -11.08 -46.50 32.40
CA GLY A 52 -11.17 -47.26 31.15
C GLY A 52 -10.28 -46.70 30.03
N LEU A 53 -9.46 -45.69 30.30
CA LEU A 53 -8.52 -45.10 29.35
C LEU A 53 -7.35 -46.05 29.11
N LEU A 54 -6.89 -46.08 27.86
CA LEU A 54 -5.61 -46.69 27.51
C LEU A 54 -4.47 -46.00 28.27
N ASN A 55 -3.45 -46.78 28.63
CA ASN A 55 -2.30 -46.30 29.42
C ASN A 55 -1.62 -45.07 28.77
N GLN A 56 -1.57 -45.01 27.44
CA GLN A 56 -0.99 -43.86 26.72
C GLN A 56 -1.82 -42.59 26.90
N HIS A 57 -3.16 -42.69 26.88
CA HIS A 57 -4.04 -41.54 27.12
C HIS A 57 -4.00 -41.10 28.59
N GLN A 58 -3.87 -42.06 29.51
CA GLN A 58 -3.66 -41.76 30.92
C GLN A 58 -2.32 -41.03 31.15
N ASN A 59 -1.25 -41.45 30.47
CA ASN A 59 0.04 -40.75 30.52
C ASN A 59 -0.07 -39.32 30.02
N VAL A 60 -0.80 -39.07 28.92
CA VAL A 60 -1.08 -37.71 28.45
C VAL A 60 -1.77 -36.87 29.54
N LEU A 61 -2.80 -37.43 30.21
CA LEU A 61 -3.53 -36.74 31.27
C LEU A 61 -2.62 -36.36 32.45
N HIS A 62 -1.67 -37.24 32.80
CA HIS A 62 -0.71 -37.01 33.88
C HIS A 62 0.59 -36.31 33.43
N ASN A 63 0.61 -35.73 32.22
CA ASN A 63 1.80 -35.07 31.64
C ASN A 63 3.06 -35.97 31.62
N LYS A 64 2.88 -37.28 31.40
CA LYS A 64 3.94 -38.26 31.20
C LYS A 64 4.06 -38.62 29.72
N CYS A 65 5.23 -39.11 29.32
CA CYS A 65 5.45 -39.55 27.95
C CYS A 65 4.44 -40.67 27.57
N PRO A 66 3.61 -40.50 26.53
CA PRO A 66 2.54 -41.44 26.23
C PRO A 66 3.04 -42.79 25.72
N TYR A 67 4.08 -42.77 24.88
CA TYR A 67 4.66 -43.95 24.24
C TYR A 67 6.13 -44.06 24.64
N LYS A 68 6.53 -45.22 25.16
CA LYS A 68 7.95 -45.55 25.37
C LYS A 68 8.61 -46.01 24.06
N GLU A 69 7.87 -46.74 23.24
CA GLU A 69 8.30 -47.22 21.93
C GLU A 69 7.43 -46.63 20.81
N PRO A 70 8.00 -46.37 19.61
CA PRO A 70 7.26 -45.78 18.50
C PRO A 70 6.25 -46.79 17.92
N ASN A 71 4.96 -46.57 18.18
CA ASN A 71 3.87 -47.40 17.64
C ASN A 71 3.44 -47.03 16.20
N SER A 72 3.79 -45.83 15.72
CA SER A 72 3.44 -45.35 14.37
C SER A 72 4.66 -44.74 13.71
N TRP A 73 4.72 -44.78 12.37
CA TRP A 73 5.77 -44.13 11.58
C TRP A 73 5.90 -42.63 11.89
N ILE A 74 4.80 -41.97 12.29
CA ILE A 74 4.79 -40.57 12.69
C ILE A 74 5.70 -40.35 13.92
N HIS A 75 5.76 -41.32 14.84
CA HIS A 75 6.61 -41.22 16.04
C HIS A 75 8.11 -41.30 15.71
N LEU A 76 8.46 -41.86 14.55
CA LEU A 76 9.83 -41.90 14.05
C LEU A 76 10.24 -40.58 13.39
N THR A 77 9.29 -39.69 13.04
CA THR A 77 9.62 -38.40 12.44
C THR A 77 10.30 -37.49 13.45
N GLU A 78 11.29 -36.72 12.98
CA GLU A 78 12.00 -35.74 13.83
C GLU A 78 11.03 -34.72 14.43
N LYS A 79 10.02 -34.30 13.66
CA LYS A 79 8.99 -33.35 14.12
C LYS A 79 8.26 -33.85 15.36
N TYR A 80 7.85 -35.11 15.38
CA TYR A 80 7.19 -35.70 16.55
C TYR A 80 8.16 -35.81 17.72
N GLN A 81 9.38 -36.27 17.47
CA GLN A 81 10.39 -36.44 18.51
C GLN A 81 10.77 -35.10 19.16
N ARG A 82 10.98 -34.04 18.38
CA ARG A 82 11.18 -32.66 18.87
C ARG A 82 10.00 -32.18 19.70
N LYS A 83 8.76 -32.44 19.28
CA LYS A 83 7.54 -32.06 20.01
C LYS A 83 7.43 -32.79 21.35
N THR A 84 7.70 -34.10 21.36
CA THR A 84 7.65 -34.94 22.55
C THR A 84 8.74 -34.54 23.55
N TYR A 85 9.97 -34.30 23.06
CA TYR A 85 11.06 -33.77 23.88
C TYR A 85 10.74 -32.37 24.42
N GLY A 86 10.15 -31.48 23.61
CA GLY A 86 9.75 -30.15 24.09
C GLY A 86 8.68 -30.17 25.19
N ARG A 87 7.78 -31.18 25.17
CA ARG A 87 6.69 -31.29 26.15
C ARG A 87 7.10 -32.02 27.43
N TYR A 88 7.90 -33.08 27.33
CA TYR A 88 8.22 -33.96 28.45
C TYR A 88 9.71 -33.91 28.85
N GLY A 89 10.56 -33.22 28.09
CA GLY A 89 11.99 -33.09 28.36
C GLY A 89 12.73 -34.43 28.31
N SER A 90 13.73 -34.58 29.17
CA SER A 90 14.58 -35.77 29.26
C SER A 90 13.82 -37.04 29.65
N SER A 91 12.62 -36.94 30.27
CA SER A 91 11.82 -38.12 30.60
C SER A 91 11.26 -38.84 29.36
N SER A 92 11.33 -38.21 28.19
CA SER A 92 10.96 -38.82 26.90
C SER A 92 12.00 -39.82 26.39
N GLY A 93 13.24 -39.81 26.91
CA GLY A 93 14.33 -40.66 26.42
C GLY A 93 14.87 -40.27 25.05
N ILE A 94 14.42 -39.14 24.48
CA ILE A 94 14.87 -38.64 23.18
C ILE A 94 16.13 -37.80 23.36
N SER A 95 17.10 -37.95 22.46
CA SER A 95 18.32 -37.14 22.47
C SER A 95 18.01 -35.66 22.17
N PRO A 96 18.47 -34.70 22.98
CA PRO A 96 18.24 -33.26 22.75
C PRO A 96 18.83 -32.75 21.44
N ARG A 97 19.82 -33.47 20.88
CA ARG A 97 20.49 -33.13 19.62
C ARG A 97 19.50 -32.93 18.47
N ILE A 98 18.40 -33.67 18.48
CA ILE A 98 17.39 -33.62 17.42
C ILE A 98 16.69 -32.26 17.33
N CYS A 99 16.72 -31.44 18.39
CA CYS A 99 16.14 -30.11 18.39
C CYS A 99 16.96 -29.09 17.57
N PHE A 100 18.23 -29.41 17.30
CA PHE A 100 19.11 -28.55 16.51
C PHE A 100 19.13 -28.98 15.06
N SER A 101 19.20 -28.00 14.16
CA SER A 101 19.33 -28.23 12.72
C SER A 101 20.59 -29.01 12.39
N THR A 102 20.51 -29.89 11.40
CA THR A 102 21.68 -30.56 10.85
C THR A 102 22.51 -29.59 9.99
N LYS A 103 23.73 -29.98 9.64
CA LYS A 103 24.58 -29.20 8.74
C LYS A 103 23.91 -29.00 7.37
N GLU A 104 23.24 -30.03 6.88
CA GLU A 104 22.51 -30.01 5.59
C GLU A 104 21.31 -29.06 5.64
N ASP A 105 20.56 -29.06 6.74
CA ASP A 105 19.45 -28.12 6.96
C ASP A 105 19.95 -26.67 6.95
N ASN A 106 21.07 -26.40 7.63
CA ASN A 106 21.65 -25.06 7.69
C ASN A 106 22.12 -24.57 6.31
N ILE A 107 22.72 -25.46 5.51
CA ILE A 107 23.12 -25.14 4.13
C ILE A 107 21.88 -24.84 3.28
N SER A 108 20.85 -25.67 3.37
CA SER A 108 19.60 -25.50 2.62
C SER A 108 18.88 -24.21 3.00
N LYS A 109 18.82 -23.91 4.30
CA LYS A 109 18.26 -22.67 4.83
C LYS A 109 19.04 -21.44 4.36
N SER A 110 20.38 -21.47 4.44
CA SER A 110 21.22 -20.36 3.97
C SER A 110 21.08 -20.12 2.46
N ARG A 111 20.94 -21.18 1.65
CA ARG A 111 20.67 -21.05 0.21
C ARG A 111 19.32 -20.39 -0.05
N TYR A 112 18.28 -20.82 0.68
CA TYR A 112 16.95 -20.23 0.58
C TYR A 112 16.96 -18.75 0.98
N GLU A 113 17.58 -18.41 2.11
CA GLU A 113 17.71 -17.02 2.58
C GLU A 113 18.41 -16.14 1.55
N LYS A 114 19.53 -16.60 0.96
CA LYS A 114 20.23 -15.85 -0.09
C LYS A 114 19.39 -15.64 -1.36
N PHE A 115 18.50 -16.58 -1.67
CA PHE A 115 17.62 -16.48 -2.83
C PHE A 115 16.40 -15.59 -2.55
N ALA A 116 15.75 -15.77 -1.40
CA ALA A 116 14.56 -15.04 -1.01
C ALA A 116 14.88 -13.59 -0.60
N GLU A 117 15.99 -13.39 0.12
CA GLU A 117 16.42 -12.12 0.70
C GLU A 117 17.88 -11.83 0.31
N PRO A 118 18.12 -11.39 -0.94
CA PRO A 118 19.47 -11.20 -1.46
C PRO A 118 20.19 -9.95 -0.90
N GLU A 119 19.43 -8.93 -0.47
CA GLU A 119 20.00 -7.67 0.00
C GLU A 119 20.30 -7.72 1.50
N THR A 120 21.49 -7.26 1.89
CA THR A 120 21.82 -7.03 3.30
C THR A 120 21.15 -5.76 3.81
N VAL A 121 20.95 -5.67 5.14
CA VAL A 121 20.39 -4.47 5.79
C VAL A 121 21.18 -3.20 5.45
N GLN A 122 22.51 -3.30 5.38
CA GLN A 122 23.37 -2.17 5.01
C GLN A 122 23.15 -1.71 3.57
N SER A 123 22.92 -2.65 2.65
CA SER A 123 22.58 -2.35 1.25
C SER A 123 21.24 -1.62 1.18
N MET A 124 20.22 -2.12 1.88
CA MET A 124 18.90 -1.50 1.95
C MET A 124 18.95 -0.07 2.49
N ILE A 125 19.72 0.16 3.56
CA ILE A 125 19.93 1.52 4.13
C ILE A 125 20.57 2.44 3.09
N SER A 126 21.58 1.97 2.38
CA SER A 126 22.30 2.76 1.37
C SER A 126 21.37 3.14 0.20
N LYS A 127 20.57 2.18 -0.28
CA LYS A 127 19.55 2.37 -1.30
C LYS A 127 18.50 3.39 -0.87
N TYR A 128 18.01 3.29 0.36
CA TYR A 128 17.06 4.25 0.91
C TYR A 128 17.65 5.66 1.01
N LYS A 129 18.87 5.80 1.53
CA LYS A 129 19.58 7.09 1.59
C LYS A 129 19.75 7.71 0.21
N PHE A 130 20.09 6.91 -0.80
CA PHE A 130 20.20 7.36 -2.18
C PHE A 130 18.86 7.86 -2.73
N GLN A 131 17.79 7.08 -2.56
CA GLN A 131 16.44 7.48 -2.99
C GLN A 131 15.97 8.79 -2.33
N GLN A 132 16.27 8.98 -1.04
CA GLN A 132 15.93 10.21 -0.34
C GLN A 132 16.69 11.41 -0.92
N LYS A 133 17.99 11.26 -1.20
CA LYS A 133 18.77 12.31 -1.87
C LYS A 133 18.21 12.67 -3.24
N CYS A 134 17.88 11.68 -4.07
CA CYS A 134 17.29 11.95 -5.38
C CYS A 134 15.96 12.73 -5.26
N LYS A 135 15.10 12.35 -4.32
CA LYS A 135 13.84 13.08 -4.07
C LYS A 135 14.09 14.51 -3.58
N THR A 136 15.03 14.72 -2.67
CA THR A 136 15.35 16.08 -2.21
C THR A 136 15.88 16.93 -3.37
N ASP A 137 16.75 16.37 -4.21
CA ASP A 137 17.31 17.09 -5.36
C ASP A 137 16.22 17.44 -6.40
N GLU A 138 15.23 16.56 -6.61
CA GLU A 138 14.08 16.84 -7.47
C GLU A 138 13.20 17.97 -6.93
N ILE A 139 12.96 17.99 -5.61
CA ILE A 139 12.19 19.06 -4.94
C ILE A 139 12.94 20.39 -5.07
N LEU A 140 14.24 20.41 -4.77
CA LEU A 140 15.06 21.63 -4.86
C LEU A 140 15.07 22.19 -6.29
N LYS A 141 15.27 21.34 -7.31
CA LYS A 141 15.20 21.78 -8.72
C LYS A 141 13.85 22.38 -9.07
N ARG A 142 12.76 21.76 -8.61
CA ARG A 142 11.40 22.28 -8.82
C ARG A 142 11.22 23.64 -8.14
N GLU A 143 11.70 23.80 -6.92
CA GLU A 143 11.63 25.05 -6.17
C GLU A 143 12.44 26.16 -6.84
N GLU A 144 13.66 25.86 -7.31
CA GLU A 144 14.49 26.78 -8.09
C GLU A 144 13.78 27.25 -9.36
N ASP A 145 13.13 26.34 -10.09
CA ASP A 145 12.39 26.66 -11.31
C ASP A 145 11.14 27.49 -11.04
N ILE A 146 10.45 27.24 -9.91
CA ILE A 146 9.33 28.06 -9.47
C ILE A 146 9.82 29.47 -9.13
N ASN A 147 10.91 29.59 -8.38
CA ASN A 147 11.48 30.89 -7.99
C ASN A 147 11.84 31.73 -9.23
N LYS A 148 12.52 31.14 -10.22
CA LYS A 148 12.83 31.82 -11.50
C LYS A 148 11.58 32.30 -12.25
N LYS A 149 10.47 31.56 -12.16
CA LYS A 149 9.18 31.96 -12.78
C LYS A 149 8.50 33.06 -11.97
N LEU A 150 8.57 33.01 -10.64
CA LEU A 150 8.03 34.03 -9.76
C LEU A 150 8.72 35.38 -9.94
N GLU A 151 10.04 35.40 -10.15
CA GLU A 151 10.79 36.61 -10.46
C GLU A 151 10.28 37.30 -11.74
N LYS A 152 9.95 36.53 -12.78
CA LYS A 152 9.44 37.04 -14.07
C LYS A 152 7.94 37.35 -14.05
N LEU A 153 7.23 36.92 -13.02
CA LEU A 153 5.77 37.00 -12.96
C LEU A 153 5.28 38.44 -12.93
N GLU A 154 5.98 39.31 -12.21
CA GLU A 154 5.60 40.72 -12.10
C GLU A 154 5.75 41.45 -13.43
N GLN A 155 6.84 41.18 -14.16
CA GLN A 155 7.02 41.68 -15.53
C GLN A 155 5.88 41.21 -16.45
N TRP A 156 5.53 39.92 -16.41
CA TRP A 156 4.45 39.39 -17.25
C TRP A 156 3.08 39.99 -16.93
N LYS A 157 2.79 40.25 -15.65
CA LYS A 157 1.57 40.95 -15.23
C LYS A 157 1.52 42.37 -15.80
N GLN A 158 2.61 43.11 -15.70
CA GLN A 158 2.69 44.47 -16.23
C GLN A 158 2.52 44.50 -17.75
N GLU A 159 3.19 43.59 -18.48
CA GLU A 159 3.05 43.45 -19.92
C GLU A 159 1.61 43.12 -20.33
N LEU A 160 0.94 42.21 -19.61
CA LEU A 160 -0.45 41.84 -19.86
C LEU A 160 -1.41 43.01 -19.60
N ASN A 161 -1.28 43.68 -18.45
CA ASN A 161 -2.08 44.84 -18.12
C ASN A 161 -1.89 45.97 -19.13
N SER A 162 -0.65 46.23 -19.57
CA SER A 162 -0.38 47.23 -20.61
C SER A 162 -1.06 46.90 -21.94
N ARG A 163 -1.16 45.61 -22.28
CA ARG A 163 -1.83 45.14 -23.51
C ARG A 163 -3.35 45.27 -23.39
N ILE A 164 -3.91 45.00 -22.22
CA ILE A 164 -5.33 45.20 -21.93
C ILE A 164 -5.68 46.68 -22.05
N MET A 165 -4.94 47.55 -21.35
CA MET A 165 -5.18 49.00 -21.40
C MET A 165 -5.08 49.58 -22.81
N LYS A 166 -4.10 49.14 -23.61
CA LYS A 166 -4.00 49.55 -25.03
C LYS A 166 -5.22 49.12 -25.83
N LYS A 167 -5.66 47.86 -25.70
CA LYS A 167 -6.84 47.35 -26.40
C LYS A 167 -8.12 48.07 -25.97
N GLU A 168 -8.26 48.36 -24.68
CA GLU A 168 -9.40 49.11 -24.15
C GLU A 168 -9.41 50.54 -24.66
N ALA A 169 -8.26 51.22 -24.66
CA ALA A 169 -8.12 52.57 -25.20
C ALA A 169 -8.44 52.61 -26.71
N ASP A 170 -7.94 51.64 -27.48
CA ASP A 170 -8.23 51.54 -28.92
C ASP A 170 -9.72 51.27 -29.17
N ALA A 171 -10.35 50.42 -28.37
CA ALA A 171 -11.78 50.13 -28.47
C ALA A 171 -12.65 51.35 -28.09
N LEU A 172 -12.28 52.09 -27.05
CA LEU A 172 -12.96 53.34 -26.66
C LEU A 172 -12.79 54.41 -27.75
N ALA A 173 -11.58 54.61 -28.26
CA ALA A 173 -11.32 55.55 -29.34
C ALA A 173 -12.08 55.18 -30.62
N ALA A 174 -12.26 53.89 -30.91
CA ALA A 174 -13.08 53.43 -32.03
C ALA A 174 -14.57 53.70 -31.81
N LYS A 175 -15.08 53.49 -30.59
CA LYS A 175 -16.46 53.84 -30.21
C LYS A 175 -16.72 55.33 -30.33
N GLU A 176 -15.86 56.18 -29.77
CA GLU A 176 -15.98 57.62 -29.86
C GLU A 176 -15.94 58.13 -31.31
N LYS A 177 -15.04 57.59 -32.14
CA LYS A 177 -15.00 57.94 -33.57
C LYS A 177 -16.29 57.56 -34.28
N ARG A 178 -16.83 56.38 -33.99
CA ARG A 178 -18.09 55.92 -34.55
C ARG A 178 -19.26 56.79 -34.10
N GLU A 179 -19.31 57.16 -32.82
CA GLU A 179 -20.34 58.03 -32.26
C GLU A 179 -20.28 59.45 -32.86
N ARG A 180 -19.08 60.03 -33.03
CA ARG A 180 -18.90 61.32 -33.71
C ARG A 180 -19.42 61.28 -35.15
N LEU A 181 -19.07 60.23 -35.90
CA LEU A 181 -19.54 60.06 -37.29
C LEU A 181 -21.06 59.91 -37.35
N ILE A 182 -21.66 59.12 -36.45
CA ILE A 182 -23.11 58.95 -36.38
C ILE A 182 -23.81 60.28 -36.07
N GLU A 183 -23.27 61.06 -35.13
CA GLU A 183 -23.84 62.36 -34.72
C GLU A 183 -23.73 63.40 -35.85
N GLU A 184 -22.61 63.47 -36.56
CA GLU A 184 -22.45 64.35 -37.73
C GLU A 184 -23.44 64.01 -38.86
N VAL A 185 -23.61 62.72 -39.14
CA VAL A 185 -24.59 62.26 -40.14
C VAL A 185 -26.01 62.58 -39.66
N ARG A 186 -26.32 62.38 -38.38
CA ARG A 186 -27.63 62.73 -37.80
C ARG A 186 -27.94 64.23 -37.89
N ARG A 187 -26.94 65.09 -37.68
CA ARG A 187 -27.05 66.55 -37.88
C ARG A 187 -27.33 66.92 -39.33
N HIS A 188 -26.77 66.17 -40.29
CA HIS A 188 -27.01 66.39 -41.72
C HIS A 188 -28.46 66.06 -42.14
N PHE A 189 -29.08 65.05 -41.54
CA PHE A 189 -30.45 64.66 -41.88
C PHE A 189 -31.52 65.45 -41.12
N GLY A 190 -31.25 65.92 -39.89
CA GLY A 190 -32.15 66.81 -39.16
C GLY A 190 -33.41 66.15 -38.56
N TYR A 191 -33.60 64.84 -38.73
CA TYR A 191 -34.65 64.03 -38.08
C TYR A 191 -34.06 62.74 -37.47
N LYS A 192 -34.82 62.02 -36.63
CA LYS A 192 -34.36 60.74 -36.04
C LYS A 192 -34.29 59.66 -37.13
N VAL A 193 -33.11 59.50 -37.75
CA VAL A 193 -32.82 58.41 -38.69
C VAL A 193 -32.31 57.19 -37.93
N ASP A 194 -32.86 56.02 -38.23
CA ASP A 194 -32.41 54.76 -37.64
C ASP A 194 -31.07 54.29 -38.25
N PRO A 195 -30.07 53.87 -37.47
CA PRO A 195 -28.75 53.46 -37.96
C PRO A 195 -28.72 52.22 -38.89
N ARG A 196 -29.87 51.57 -39.10
CA ARG A 196 -30.02 50.37 -39.93
C ARG A 196 -30.48 50.67 -41.36
N ASP A 197 -30.88 51.91 -41.64
CA ASP A 197 -31.42 52.33 -42.94
C ASP A 197 -30.33 52.38 -44.04
N GLU A 198 -30.69 52.00 -45.27
CA GLU A 198 -29.76 51.91 -46.41
C GLU A 198 -29.19 53.28 -46.81
N ARG A 199 -30.03 54.32 -46.78
CA ARG A 199 -29.59 55.71 -47.06
C ARG A 199 -28.59 56.23 -46.01
N PHE A 200 -28.70 55.77 -44.77
CA PHE A 200 -27.77 56.13 -43.70
C PHE A 200 -26.40 55.48 -43.91
N LYS A 201 -26.37 54.22 -44.38
CA LYS A 201 -25.12 53.51 -44.71
C LYS A 201 -24.38 54.16 -45.86
N GLU A 202 -25.07 54.56 -46.92
CA GLU A 202 -24.44 55.21 -48.09
C GLU A 202 -23.76 56.54 -47.73
N VAL A 203 -24.44 57.38 -46.92
CA VAL A 203 -23.89 58.68 -46.49
C VAL A 203 -22.77 58.51 -45.47
N LEU A 204 -22.88 57.55 -44.55
CA LEU A 204 -21.81 57.19 -43.62
C LEU A 204 -20.57 56.71 -44.38
N GLU A 205 -20.73 55.86 -45.39
CA GLU A 205 -19.63 55.33 -46.20
C GLU A 205 -18.97 56.41 -47.08
N GLN A 206 -19.74 57.40 -47.56
CA GLN A 206 -19.16 58.56 -48.24
C GLN A 206 -18.29 59.41 -47.30
N LYS A 207 -18.78 59.71 -46.09
CA LYS A 207 -18.03 60.47 -45.07
C LYS A 207 -16.80 59.71 -44.57
N GLU A 208 -16.91 58.40 -44.33
CA GLU A 208 -15.76 57.57 -43.97
C GLU A 208 -14.68 57.55 -45.07
N ARG A 209 -15.08 57.55 -46.35
CA ARG A 209 -14.14 57.64 -47.49
C ARG A 209 -13.42 59.00 -47.54
N GLU A 210 -14.13 60.09 -47.25
CA GLU A 210 -13.55 61.43 -47.19
C GLU A 210 -12.55 61.59 -46.04
N ASP A 211 -12.92 61.13 -44.84
CA ASP A 211 -12.03 61.21 -43.68
C ASP A 211 -10.81 60.30 -43.81
N LYS A 212 -10.97 59.14 -44.45
CA LYS A 212 -9.86 58.23 -44.77
C LYS A 212 -8.89 58.86 -45.77
N LYS A 213 -9.36 59.67 -46.73
CA LYS A 213 -8.51 60.43 -47.66
C LYS A 213 -7.74 61.54 -46.91
N LYS A 214 -8.43 62.33 -46.10
CA LYS A 214 -7.82 63.39 -45.27
C LYS A 214 -6.77 62.83 -44.29
N GLN A 215 -7.05 61.70 -43.65
CA GLN A 215 -6.09 61.04 -42.76
C GLN A 215 -4.85 60.50 -43.50
N LYS A 216 -5.01 59.99 -44.73
CA LYS A 216 -3.87 59.53 -45.54
C LYS A 216 -2.98 60.70 -45.96
N GLU A 217 -3.57 61.82 -46.36
CA GLU A 217 -2.83 63.04 -46.72
C GLU A 217 -2.13 63.66 -45.52
N ALA A 218 -2.79 63.72 -44.36
CA ALA A 218 -2.17 64.17 -43.11
C ALA A 218 -1.01 63.25 -42.68
N LYS A 219 -1.16 61.93 -42.82
CA LYS A 219 -0.07 60.96 -42.55
C LYS A 219 1.09 61.13 -43.53
N ARG A 220 0.83 61.44 -44.81
CA ARG A 220 1.86 61.71 -45.81
C ARG A 220 2.66 62.98 -45.45
N LYS A 221 1.98 64.08 -45.13
CA LYS A 221 2.61 65.33 -44.68
C LYS A 221 3.41 65.17 -43.38
N ALA A 222 2.90 64.42 -42.41
CA ALA A 222 3.61 64.16 -41.16
C ALA A 222 4.87 63.28 -41.36
N LYS A 223 4.85 62.34 -42.32
CA LYS A 223 6.04 61.58 -42.71
C LYS A 223 7.08 62.47 -43.41
N GLU A 224 6.64 63.34 -44.30
CA GLU A 224 7.49 64.32 -45.00
C GLU A 224 8.15 65.28 -43.99
N GLN A 225 7.40 65.79 -43.01
CA GLN A 225 7.95 66.63 -41.92
C GLN A 225 8.93 65.90 -41.01
N LYS A 226 8.68 64.62 -40.68
CA LYS A 226 9.61 63.78 -39.90
C LYS A 226 10.89 63.46 -40.67
N LEU A 227 10.82 63.38 -41.99
CA LEU A 227 11.98 63.17 -42.85
C LEU A 227 12.83 64.45 -42.95
N MET A 228 12.18 65.61 -43.10
CA MET A 228 12.84 66.91 -43.15
C MET A 228 13.51 67.29 -41.82
N SER A 229 12.88 67.00 -40.68
CA SER A 229 13.49 67.21 -39.35
C SER A 229 14.72 66.31 -39.14
N LYS A 230 14.66 65.03 -39.54
CA LYS A 230 15.84 64.14 -39.52
C LYS A 230 16.96 64.58 -40.48
N LEU A 231 16.64 65.24 -41.59
CA LEU A 231 17.63 65.80 -42.52
C LEU A 231 18.31 67.05 -41.96
N VAL A 232 17.56 67.93 -41.28
CA VAL A 232 18.08 69.14 -40.61
C VAL A 232 18.92 68.79 -39.38
N GLU A 233 18.51 67.82 -38.57
CA GLU A 233 19.30 67.31 -37.44
C GLU A 233 20.63 66.68 -37.92
N LYS A 234 20.63 66.03 -39.08
CA LYS A 234 21.82 65.41 -39.67
C LYS A 234 22.73 66.41 -40.39
N SER A 235 22.20 67.53 -40.88
CA SER A 235 23.00 68.64 -41.45
C SER A 235 23.54 69.62 -40.41
N ALA A 236 22.94 69.69 -39.22
CA ALA A 236 23.44 70.49 -38.10
C ALA A 236 24.45 69.76 -37.20
N ALA A 237 24.59 68.44 -37.37
CA ALA A 237 25.55 67.58 -36.68
C ALA A 237 26.80 67.24 -37.53
N SER A 238 26.98 67.93 -38.66
CA SER A 238 28.18 67.91 -39.52
C SER A 238 28.71 69.33 -39.69
#